data_AF-A0A1G1JZF6-F1
#
_entry.id   AF-A0A1G1JZF6-F1
#
_cell.length_a   1.000
_cell.length_b   1.000
_cell.length_c   1.000
_cell.angle_alpha   90.00
_cell.angle_beta   90.00
_cell.angle_gamma   90.00
#
_symmetry.space_group_name_H-M   'P 1'
#
loop_
_entity.id
_entity.type
_entity.pdbx_description
1 polymer ?
#
loop_
_entity_poly.entity_id
_entity_poly.type
_entity_poly.pdbx_seq_one_letter_code
_entity_poly.pdbx_strand_id
1 'polypeptide(L)'
;MRIFVGAVFVYSGWSKLISPIENFMAVIEGYQFIKQPYISTVAFVLPWLELIFGTFLSLGFLTRVSSTVLSIFLAVFITLLLRSLMLHLPVAECGCFGSGIILTPWQALFLDSGILVVSLILVRQRPRWLSLDRILNR
;
A
#
# COMPACT_ATOMS: atom_id res chain seq x y z
N MET A 1 -5.03 -15.22 6.43
CA MET A 1 -4.81 -13.78 6.70
C MET A 1 -3.59 -13.23 5.98
N ARG A 2 -2.37 -13.78 6.18
CA ARG A 2 -1.15 -13.27 5.52
C ARG A 2 -1.20 -13.28 3.99
N ILE A 3 -1.61 -14.39 3.38
CA ILE A 3 -1.74 -14.53 1.93
C ILE A 3 -2.74 -13.50 1.36
N PHE A 4 -3.87 -13.28 2.05
CA PHE A 4 -4.86 -12.30 1.62
C PHE A 4 -4.29 -10.88 1.62
N VAL A 5 -3.69 -10.44 2.73
CA VAL A 5 -3.08 -9.11 2.84
C VAL A 5 -1.96 -8.93 1.81
N GLY A 6 -1.06 -9.92 1.70
CA GLY A 6 0.01 -9.91 0.71
C GLY A 6 -0.52 -9.83 -0.72
N ALA A 7 -1.53 -10.62 -1.07
CA ALA A 7 -2.15 -10.59 -2.40
C ALA A 7 -2.78 -9.23 -2.73
N VAL A 8 -3.42 -8.57 -1.75
CA VAL A 8 -3.99 -7.23 -1.95
C VAL A 8 -2.88 -6.20 -2.23
N PHE A 9 -1.77 -6.23 -1.50
CA PHE A 9 -0.64 -5.33 -1.76
C PHE A 9 0.06 -5.63 -3.10
N VAL A 10 0.20 -6.90 -3.47
CA VAL A 10 0.74 -7.27 -4.79
C VAL A 10 -0.17 -6.77 -5.90
N TYR A 11 -1.48 -6.96 -5.78
CA TYR A 11 -2.45 -6.46 -6.75
C TYR A 11 -2.42 -4.94 -6.86
N SER A 12 -2.37 -4.23 -5.74
CA SER A 12 -2.27 -2.77 -5.67
C SER A 12 -0.98 -2.24 -6.31
N GLY A 13 0.18 -2.82 -5.99
CA GLY A 13 1.46 -2.43 -6.59
C GLY A 13 1.48 -2.74 -8.10
N TRP A 14 0.95 -3.90 -8.49
CA TRP A 14 0.86 -4.30 -9.90
C TRP A 14 -0.05 -3.38 -10.72
N SER A 15 -1.22 -3.00 -10.18
CA SER A 15 -2.14 -2.11 -10.88
C SER A 15 -1.56 -0.70 -11.05
N LYS A 16 -0.73 -0.24 -10.11
CA LYS A 16 0.03 1.02 -10.26
C LYS A 16 1.15 0.95 -11.29
N LEU A 17 1.75 -0.22 -11.49
CA LEU A 17 2.82 -0.44 -12.48
C LEU A 17 2.30 -0.63 -13.91
N ILE A 18 1.12 -1.21 -14.08
CA ILE A 18 0.53 -1.43 -15.41
C ILE A 18 -0.10 -0.17 -16.00
N SER A 19 -0.59 0.73 -15.14
CA SER A 19 -1.08 2.04 -15.56
C SER A 19 0.11 2.98 -15.86
N PRO A 20 -0.06 3.96 -16.77
CA PRO A 20 0.92 5.03 -16.96
C PRO A 20 1.30 5.69 -15.63
N ILE A 21 2.60 5.86 -15.39
CA ILE A 21 3.12 6.44 -14.14
C ILE A 21 2.56 7.85 -13.88
N GLU A 22 2.23 8.57 -14.96
CA GLU A 22 1.59 9.88 -14.97
C GLU A 22 0.28 9.90 -14.18
N ASN A 23 -0.51 8.82 -14.22
CA ASN A 23 -1.75 8.73 -13.46
C ASN A 23 -1.49 8.73 -11.95
N PHE A 24 -0.51 7.93 -11.51
CA PHE A 24 -0.16 7.87 -10.10
C PHE A 24 0.56 9.14 -9.63
N MET A 25 1.37 9.75 -10.50
CA MET A 25 1.96 11.07 -10.26
C MET A 25 0.89 12.14 -10.07
N ALA A 26 -0.15 12.17 -10.91
CA ALA A 26 -1.26 13.11 -10.78
C ALA A 26 -2.03 12.93 -9.46
N VAL A 27 -2.20 11.69 -9.00
CA VAL A 27 -2.79 11.42 -7.67
C VAL A 27 -1.89 11.95 -6.55
N ILE A 28 -0.58 11.71 -6.62
CA ILE A 28 0.39 12.20 -5.63
C ILE A 28 0.44 13.74 -5.61
N GLU A 29 0.40 14.35 -6.79
CA GLU A 29 0.34 15.81 -6.96
C GLU A 29 -0.96 16.38 -6.38
N GLY A 30 -2.08 15.67 -6.59
CA GLY A 30 -3.38 15.99 -6.00
C GLY A 30 -3.38 16.01 -4.47
N TYR A 31 -2.50 15.26 -3.80
CA TYR A 31 -2.35 15.34 -2.33
C TYR A 31 -1.64 16.61 -1.85
N GLN A 32 -1.00 17.38 -2.75
CA GLN A 32 -0.24 18.60 -2.46
C GLN A 32 0.71 18.44 -1.25
N PHE A 33 1.30 17.26 -1.09
CA PHE A 33 2.21 16.93 0.00
C PHE A 33 3.67 16.95 -0.45
N ILE A 34 3.94 16.46 -1.66
CA ILE A 34 5.28 16.35 -2.25
C ILE A 34 5.38 17.33 -3.41
N LYS A 35 6.53 18.00 -3.56
CA LYS A 35 6.83 18.88 -4.70
C LYS A 35 7.71 18.16 -5.74
N GLN A 36 7.66 18.62 -6.98
CA GLN A 36 8.62 18.18 -8.00
C GLN A 36 10.06 18.55 -7.58
N PRO A 37 11.08 17.70 -7.89
CA PRO A 37 11.02 16.47 -8.70
C PRO A 37 10.72 15.18 -7.90
N TYR A 38 10.51 15.29 -6.58
CA TYR A 38 10.38 14.12 -5.71
C TYR A 38 9.12 13.29 -6.00
N ILE A 39 8.09 13.88 -6.61
CA ILE A 39 6.86 13.18 -7.02
C ILE A 39 7.18 12.02 -7.96
N SER A 40 7.99 12.25 -9.00
CA SER A 40 8.35 11.20 -9.97
C SER A 40 9.12 10.06 -9.33
N THR A 41 10.06 10.35 -8.43
CA THR A 41 10.81 9.32 -7.71
C THR A 41 9.90 8.48 -6.82
N VAL A 42 8.99 9.12 -6.08
CA VAL A 42 8.05 8.42 -5.20
C VAL A 42 7.06 7.60 -6.01
N ALA A 43 6.49 8.17 -7.08
CA ALA A 43 5.58 7.48 -7.96
C ALA A 43 6.20 6.24 -8.61
N PHE A 44 7.52 6.27 -8.87
CA PHE A 44 8.25 5.13 -9.40
C PHE A 44 8.58 4.10 -8.32
N VAL A 45 9.17 4.52 -7.20
CA VAL A 45 9.73 3.59 -6.19
C VAL A 45 8.64 2.90 -5.38
N LEU A 46 7.56 3.61 -5.03
CA LEU A 46 6.56 3.12 -4.09
C LEU A 46 5.84 1.84 -4.60
N PRO A 47 5.33 1.78 -5.86
CA PRO A 47 4.70 0.57 -6.39
C PRO A 47 5.62 -0.66 -6.39
N TRP A 48 6.91 -0.48 -6.68
CA TRP A 48 7.91 -1.55 -6.61
C TRP A 48 8.06 -2.10 -5.20
N LEU A 49 8.13 -1.21 -4.19
CA LEU A 49 8.24 -1.65 -2.81
C LEU A 49 6.97 -2.37 -2.33
N GLU A 50 5.78 -1.89 -2.70
CA GLU A 50 4.51 -2.56 -2.39
C GLU A 50 4.47 -3.98 -2.97
N LEU A 51 4.93 -4.16 -4.21
CA LEU A 51 4.96 -5.46 -4.88
C LEU A 51 6.00 -6.40 -4.23
N ILE A 52 7.21 -5.92 -3.95
CA ILE A 52 8.27 -6.73 -3.33
C ILE A 52 7.87 -7.14 -1.91
N PHE A 53 7.42 -6.21 -1.07
CA PHE A 53 7.02 -6.55 0.30
C PHE A 53 5.70 -7.33 0.33
N GLY A 54 4.78 -7.07 -0.61
CA GLY A 54 3.54 -7.84 -0.77
C GLY A 54 3.79 -9.29 -1.15
N THR A 55 4.75 -9.54 -2.07
CA THR A 55 5.17 -10.90 -2.44
C THR A 55 5.90 -11.58 -1.29
N PHE A 56 6.80 -10.89 -0.59
CA PHE A 56 7.48 -11.44 0.60
C PHE A 56 6.47 -11.81 1.71
N LEU A 57 5.48 -10.94 1.96
CA LEU A 57 4.41 -11.21 2.91
C LEU A 57 3.53 -12.38 2.48
N SER A 58 3.29 -12.55 1.18
CA SER A 58 2.56 -13.71 0.63
C SER A 58 3.36 -15.01 0.78
N LEU A 59 4.66 -14.97 0.49
CA LEU A 59 5.54 -16.13 0.49
C LEU A 59 5.96 -16.60 1.88
N GLY A 60 5.82 -15.79 2.94
CA GLY A 60 6.34 -16.21 4.25
C GLY A 60 7.73 -15.71 4.60
N PHE A 61 8.25 -14.75 3.84
CA PHE A 61 9.61 -14.22 3.99
C PHE A 61 9.61 -12.87 4.70
N LEU A 62 10.49 -12.70 5.70
CA LEU A 62 10.66 -11.47 6.49
C LEU A 62 9.32 -10.88 6.94
N THR A 63 8.44 -11.75 7.41
CA THR A 63 6.99 -11.52 7.49
C THR A 63 6.65 -10.30 8.35
N ARG A 64 7.41 -10.11 9.42
CA ARG A 64 7.30 -8.97 10.33
C ARG A 64 7.79 -7.67 9.69
N VAL A 65 8.91 -7.71 8.96
CA VAL A 65 9.48 -6.53 8.29
C VAL A 65 8.54 -6.10 7.16
N SER A 66 8.17 -7.04 6.28
CA SER A 66 7.27 -6.79 5.15
C SER A 66 5.91 -6.23 5.62
N SER A 67 5.30 -6.84 6.64
CA SER A 67 4.03 -6.34 7.19
C SER A 67 4.17 -4.96 7.84
N THR A 68 5.31 -4.66 8.49
CA THR A 68 5.56 -3.36 9.11
C THR A 68 5.73 -2.27 8.05
N VAL A 69 6.53 -2.53 7.02
CA VAL A 69 6.77 -1.57 5.92
C VAL A 69 5.47 -1.27 5.17
N LEU A 70 4.71 -2.32 4.81
CA LEU A 70 3.42 -2.15 4.12
C LEU A 70 2.40 -1.41 4.99
N SER A 71 2.35 -1.70 6.30
CA SER A 71 1.49 -0.94 7.23
C SER A 71 1.88 0.54 7.30
N ILE A 72 3.18 0.87 7.28
CA ILE A 72 3.63 2.27 7.29
C ILE A 72 3.21 2.97 6.00
N PHE A 73 3.42 2.36 4.84
CA PHE A 73 3.00 2.93 3.56
C PHE A 73 1.49 3.15 3.49
N LEU A 74 0.70 2.16 3.92
CA LEU A 74 -0.75 2.28 3.95
C LEU A 74 -1.21 3.37 4.93
N ALA A 75 -0.58 3.50 6.09
CA ALA A 75 -0.89 4.57 7.05
C ALA A 75 -0.58 5.97 6.48
N VAL A 76 0.52 6.11 5.73
CA VAL A 76 0.86 7.37 5.03
C VAL A 76 -0.22 7.69 3.99
N PHE A 77 -0.62 6.72 3.16
CA PHE A 77 -1.68 6.92 2.16
C PHE A 77 -3.02 7.31 2.79
N ILE A 78 -3.45 6.62 3.85
CA ILE A 78 -4.67 6.95 4.59
C ILE A 78 -4.60 8.39 5.13
N THR A 79 -3.46 8.80 5.66
CA THR A 79 -3.27 10.16 6.20
C THR A 79 -3.34 11.21 5.09
N LEU A 80 -2.72 10.95 3.94
CA LEU A 80 -2.80 11.83 2.77
C LEU A 80 -4.23 11.94 2.22
N LEU A 81 -4.95 10.81 2.16
CA LEU A 81 -6.34 10.75 1.71
C LEU A 81 -7.26 11.52 2.66
N LEU A 82 -7.14 11.31 3.98
CA LEU A 82 -7.86 12.06 5.01
C LEU A 82 -7.61 13.55 4.90
N ARG A 83 -6.34 13.96 4.74
CA ARG A 83 -5.98 15.37 4.58
C ARG A 83 -6.62 15.98 3.32
N SER A 84 -6.56 15.27 2.20
CA SER A 84 -7.16 15.71 0.94
C SER A 84 -8.67 15.92 1.09
N LEU A 85 -9.34 14.99 1.78
CA LEU A 85 -10.77 15.05 2.05
C LEU A 85 -11.15 16.24 2.94
N MET A 86 -10.37 16.51 4.00
CA MET A 86 -10.59 17.68 4.86
C MET A 86 -10.45 19.00 4.12
N LEU A 87 -9.49 19.07 3.18
CA LEU A 87 -9.23 20.26 2.38
C LEU A 87 -10.17 20.37 1.15
N HIS A 88 -11.11 19.43 0.98
CA HIS A 88 -12.05 19.36 -0.15
C HIS A 88 -11.35 19.39 -1.53
N LEU A 89 -10.14 18.82 -1.64
CA LEU A 89 -9.46 18.73 -2.93
C LEU A 89 -10.19 17.72 -3.84
N PRO A 90 -10.30 18.00 -5.15
CA PRO A 90 -10.91 17.10 -6.12
C PRO A 90 -9.94 15.95 -6.45
N VAL A 91 -9.73 15.04 -5.50
CA VAL A 91 -9.13 13.73 -5.77
C VAL A 91 -10.22 12.83 -6.33
N ALA A 92 -10.41 12.90 -7.65
CA ALA A 92 -11.48 12.18 -8.37
C ALA A 92 -11.32 10.66 -8.32
N GLU A 93 -10.09 10.15 -8.18
CA GLU A 93 -9.78 8.72 -8.22
C GLU A 93 -8.80 8.36 -7.10
N CYS A 94 -9.19 7.43 -6.22
CA CYS A 94 -8.29 6.92 -5.20
C CYS A 94 -7.18 6.08 -5.85
N GLY A 95 -5.98 6.65 -6.00
CA GLY A 95 -4.82 5.97 -6.60
C GLY A 95 -4.26 4.77 -5.83
N CYS A 96 -4.92 4.31 -4.75
CA CYS A 96 -4.51 3.13 -4.00
C CYS A 96 -4.61 1.84 -4.85
N PHE A 97 -5.58 1.75 -5.77
CA PHE A 97 -5.77 0.57 -6.65
C PHE A 97 -5.55 0.87 -8.14
N GLY A 98 -4.98 2.03 -8.48
CA GLY A 98 -4.81 2.45 -9.87
C GLY A 98 -6.16 2.56 -10.60
N SER A 99 -6.15 2.40 -11.94
CA SER A 99 -7.38 2.41 -12.76
C SER A 99 -8.21 1.12 -12.67
N GLY A 100 -7.79 0.14 -11.85
CA GLY A 100 -8.42 -1.18 -11.79
C GLY A 100 -9.67 -1.23 -10.92
N ILE A 101 -9.76 -0.39 -9.88
CA ILE A 101 -10.92 -0.30 -8.99
C ILE A 101 -11.23 1.16 -8.72
N ILE A 102 -12.32 1.66 -9.30
CA ILE A 102 -12.85 3.00 -9.06
C ILE A 102 -13.61 2.95 -7.73
N LEU A 103 -12.99 3.46 -6.67
CA LEU A 103 -13.59 3.57 -5.33
C LEU A 103 -13.82 5.03 -4.98
N THR A 104 -14.96 5.33 -4.37
CA THR A 104 -15.16 6.64 -3.75
C THR A 104 -14.14 6.87 -2.62
N PRO A 105 -13.75 8.12 -2.32
CA PRO A 105 -12.78 8.42 -1.26
C PRO A 105 -13.15 7.79 0.10
N TRP A 106 -14.43 7.78 0.44
CA TRP A 106 -14.94 7.18 1.68
C TRP A 106 -14.83 5.65 1.68
N GLN A 107 -15.11 4.98 0.55
CA GLN A 107 -14.96 3.52 0.44
C GLN A 107 -13.49 3.10 0.49
N ALA A 108 -12.62 3.83 -0.23
CA ALA A 108 -11.18 3.58 -0.19
C ALA A 108 -10.65 3.72 1.24
N LEU A 109 -11.04 4.79 1.95
CA LEU A 109 -10.65 5.00 3.33
C LEU A 109 -11.10 3.84 4.25
N PHE A 110 -12.33 3.36 4.09
CA PHE A 110 -12.84 2.24 4.89
C PHE A 110 -12.08 0.94 4.61
N LEU A 111 -11.85 0.63 3.33
CA LEU A 111 -11.15 -0.57 2.90
C LEU A 111 -9.67 -0.55 3.33
N ASP A 112 -8.98 0.57 3.10
CA ASP A 112 -7.59 0.78 3.52
C ASP A 112 -7.46 0.72 5.05
N SER A 113 -8.39 1.32 5.80
CA SER A 113 -8.39 1.22 7.26
C SER A 113 -8.57 -0.23 7.76
N GLY A 114 -9.43 -1.01 7.09
CA GLY A 114 -9.61 -2.44 7.37
C GLY A 114 -8.33 -3.23 7.10
N ILE A 115 -7.70 -3.01 5.95
CA ILE A 115 -6.42 -3.66 5.61
C ILE A 115 -5.32 -3.25 6.60
N LEU A 116 -5.28 -1.99 7.02
CA LEU A 116 -4.31 -1.49 8.00
C LEU A 116 -4.46 -2.22 9.33
N VAL A 117 -5.69 -2.37 9.84
CA VAL A 117 -5.96 -3.09 11.09
C VAL A 117 -5.51 -4.54 10.98
N VAL A 118 -5.84 -5.24 9.88
CA VAL A 118 -5.44 -6.63 9.67
C VAL A 118 -3.91 -6.76 9.56
N SER A 119 -3.25 -5.85 8.85
CA SER A 119 -1.79 -5.81 8.75
C SER A 119 -1.13 -5.53 10.10
N LEU A 120 -1.68 -4.63 10.92
CA LEU A 120 -1.17 -4.34 12.27
C LEU A 120 -1.31 -5.54 13.21
N ILE A 121 -2.42 -6.28 13.11
CA ILE A 121 -2.62 -7.55 13.83
C ILE A 121 -1.54 -8.55 13.43
N LEU A 122 -1.21 -8.65 12.13
CA LEU A 122 -0.14 -9.53 11.65
C LEU A 122 1.25 -9.13 12.16
N VAL A 123 1.54 -7.84 12.31
CA VAL A 123 2.80 -7.36 12.94
C VAL A 123 2.89 -7.79 14.40
N ARG A 124 1.75 -7.81 15.11
CA ARG A 124 1.67 -8.07 16.56
C ARG A 124 1.58 -9.57 16.88
N GLN A 125 1.05 -10.38 15.97
CA GLN A 125 1.04 -11.84 16.11
C GLN A 125 2.44 -12.42 15.85
N ARG A 126 2.91 -13.30 16.75
CA ARG A 126 4.19 -14.00 16.56
C ARG A 126 4.11 -14.95 15.35
N PRO A 127 5.20 -15.12 14.58
CA PRO A 127 5.21 -16.01 13.41
C PRO A 127 4.83 -17.44 13.82
N ARG A 128 3.59 -17.87 13.51
CA ARG A 128 3.12 -19.26 13.74
C ARG A 128 3.37 -20.10 12.48
N TRP A 129 4.15 -21.17 12.66
CA TRP A 129 4.30 -22.44 11.92
C TRP A 129 4.52 -22.44 10.38
N LEU A 130 4.10 -21.42 9.63
CA LEU A 130 4.14 -21.38 8.15
C LEU A 130 4.98 -20.23 7.57
N SER A 131 5.80 -19.56 8.39
CA SER A 131 6.80 -18.60 7.89
C SER A 131 8.11 -19.35 7.55
N LEU A 132 8.55 -19.25 6.30
CA LEU A 132 9.89 -19.66 5.84
C LEU A 132 11.02 -19.01 6.67
N ASP A 133 10.72 -17.93 7.41
CA ASP A 133 11.59 -17.37 8.46
C ASP A 133 12.10 -18.43 9.47
N ARG A 134 11.38 -19.55 9.69
CA ARG A 134 11.84 -20.64 10.57
C ARG A 134 12.87 -21.57 9.91
N ILE A 135 12.84 -21.68 8.57
CA ILE A 135 13.78 -22.50 7.80
C ILE A 135 15.09 -21.75 7.54
N LEU A 136 15.04 -20.42 7.37
CA LEU A 136 16.25 -19.61 7.16
C LEU A 136 16.98 -19.24 8.47
N ASN A 137 16.29 -19.27 9.61
CA ASN A 137 16.88 -18.99 10.92
C ASN A 137 17.28 -20.27 11.68
N ARG A 138 17.59 -21.35 10.94
CA ARG A 138 18.07 -22.64 11.44
C ARG A 138 19.34 -23.03 10.69
#